data_AF-A0A7C6HGD3-F1
#
_entry.id   AF-A0A7C6HGD3-F1
#
_cell.length_a   1.000
_cell.length_b   1.000
_cell.length_c   1.000
_cell.angle_alpha   90.00
_cell.angle_beta   90.00
_cell.angle_gamma   90.00
#
_symmetry.space_group_name_H-M   'P 1'
#
loop_
_entity.id
_entity.type
_entity.pdbx_description
1 polymer ?
#
loop_
_entity_poly.entity_id
_entity_poly.type
_entity_poly.pdbx_seq_one_letter_code
_entity_poly.pdbx_strand_id
1 'polypeptide(L)'
;MIFASLHFVYLYLPLFLLIYFLSSNIKWRNAVLLLFSLVFYSWGEPKLLILILICSFVCYLAGLFMHATQNTRKRRIYLTISTSVVLGMLAFFKYWAFLVGNINYVLKTQFPLWEIALPLGISFYTFQALTYVIDVYRHEVRVQKSFSKFLLYISMFPQLVAGPIVTYSHVAEQIDRRKE
;
A
#
# COMPACT_ATOMS: atom_id res chain seq x y z
N MET A 1 4.31 -10.79 -8.41
CA MET A 1 4.32 -11.41 -9.76
C MET A 1 4.41 -10.31 -10.79
N ILE A 2 4.85 -10.59 -12.02
CA ILE A 2 4.79 -9.62 -13.13
C ILE A 2 3.49 -9.87 -13.90
N PHE A 3 2.74 -8.80 -14.20
CA PHE A 3 1.45 -8.90 -14.91
C PHE A 3 1.56 -9.53 -16.30
N ALA A 4 2.65 -9.26 -17.03
CA ALA A 4 2.91 -9.82 -18.35
C ALA A 4 3.41 -11.28 -18.33
N SER A 5 3.56 -11.90 -17.15
CA SER A 5 4.04 -13.28 -17.06
C SER A 5 2.95 -14.28 -17.46
N LEU A 6 3.34 -15.35 -18.17
CA LEU A 6 2.44 -16.45 -18.53
C LEU A 6 1.78 -17.08 -17.28
N HIS A 7 2.55 -17.21 -16.19
CA HIS A 7 2.05 -17.68 -14.90
C HIS A 7 0.92 -16.79 -14.35
N PHE A 8 1.03 -15.46 -14.51
CA PHE A 8 -0.02 -14.55 -14.07
C PHE A 8 -1.29 -14.74 -14.92
N VAL A 9 -1.15 -14.73 -16.24
CA VAL A 9 -2.28 -14.74 -17.19
C VAL A 9 -3.02 -16.07 -17.23
N TYR A 10 -2.30 -17.20 -17.24
CA TYR A 10 -2.90 -18.53 -17.46
C TYR A 10 -3.23 -19.29 -16.18
N LEU A 11 -2.60 -18.96 -15.04
CA LEU A 11 -2.80 -19.70 -13.79
C LEU A 11 -3.38 -18.81 -12.70
N TYR A 12 -2.67 -17.74 -12.35
CA TYR A 12 -3.04 -16.92 -11.20
C TYR A 12 -4.36 -16.16 -11.40
N LEU A 13 -4.53 -15.50 -12.55
CA LEU A 13 -5.72 -14.72 -12.86
C LEU A 13 -6.98 -15.60 -13.00
N PRO A 14 -6.98 -16.72 -13.76
CA PRO A 14 -8.14 -17.60 -13.84
C PRO A 14 -8.51 -18.22 -12.49
N LEU A 15 -7.51 -18.64 -11.70
CA LEU A 15 -7.73 -19.18 -10.36
C LEU A 15 -8.34 -18.14 -9.42
N PHE A 16 -7.81 -16.91 -9.43
CA PHE A 16 -8.36 -15.79 -8.69
C PHE A 16 -9.82 -15.54 -9.06
N LEU A 17 -10.13 -15.40 -10.35
CA LEU A 17 -11.48 -15.13 -10.83
C LEU A 17 -12.45 -16.26 -10.45
N LEU A 18 -12.03 -17.53 -10.62
CA LEU A 18 -12.84 -18.69 -10.27
C LEU A 18 -13.23 -18.68 -8.78
N ILE A 19 -12.26 -18.53 -7.88
CA ILE A 19 -12.52 -18.50 -6.44
C ILE A 19 -13.31 -17.25 -6.04
N TYR A 20 -13.02 -16.11 -6.68
CA TYR A 20 -13.72 -14.86 -6.43
C TYR A 20 -15.21 -14.95 -6.80
N PHE A 21 -15.55 -15.51 -7.97
CA PHE A 21 -16.94 -15.65 -8.41
C PHE A 21 -17.69 -16.78 -7.69
N LEU A 22 -17.00 -17.83 -7.25
CA LEU A 22 -17.59 -18.87 -6.38
C LEU A 22 -17.92 -18.35 -4.97
N SER A 23 -17.29 -17.25 -4.54
CA SER A 23 -17.53 -16.67 -3.22
C SER A 23 -18.88 -15.95 -3.16
N SER A 24 -19.83 -16.53 -2.43
CA SER A 24 -21.21 -16.04 -2.36
C SER A 24 -21.42 -14.79 -1.49
N ASN A 25 -20.46 -14.43 -0.62
CA ASN A 25 -20.59 -13.31 0.32
C ASN A 25 -19.49 -12.27 0.10
N ILE A 26 -19.82 -10.98 0.25
CA ILE A 26 -18.87 -9.87 0.15
C ILE A 26 -17.66 -10.02 1.09
N LYS A 27 -17.86 -10.59 2.29
CA LYS A 27 -16.78 -10.85 3.24
C LYS A 27 -15.76 -11.85 2.68
N TRP A 28 -16.24 -12.93 2.07
CA TRP A 28 -15.40 -13.94 1.43
C TRP A 28 -14.71 -13.40 0.19
N ARG A 29 -15.42 -12.63 -0.63
CA ARG A 29 -14.82 -11.95 -1.80
C ARG A 29 -13.68 -11.01 -1.41
N ASN A 30 -13.85 -10.24 -0.33
CA ASN A 30 -12.80 -9.37 0.20
C ASN A 30 -11.63 -10.17 0.79
N ALA A 31 -11.91 -11.28 1.46
CA ALA A 31 -10.87 -12.18 1.97
C ALA A 31 -10.05 -12.81 0.84
N VAL A 32 -10.72 -13.29 -0.22
CA VAL A 32 -10.08 -13.83 -1.43
C VAL A 32 -9.23 -12.76 -2.09
N LEU A 33 -9.78 -11.56 -2.33
CA LEU A 33 -9.03 -10.44 -2.89
C LEU A 33 -7.78 -10.10 -2.08
N LEU A 34 -7.91 -10.02 -0.76
CA LEU A 34 -6.80 -9.71 0.14
C LEU A 34 -5.74 -10.81 0.09
N LEU A 35 -6.15 -12.09 0.19
CA LEU A 35 -5.23 -13.22 0.20
C LEU A 35 -4.46 -13.32 -1.12
N PHE A 36 -5.16 -13.25 -2.25
CA PHE A 36 -4.53 -13.24 -3.56
C PHE A 36 -3.60 -12.04 -3.69
N SER A 37 -4.03 -10.85 -3.29
CA SER A 37 -3.18 -9.65 -3.29
C SER A 37 -1.87 -9.83 -2.50
N LEU A 38 -1.93 -10.41 -1.31
CA LEU A 38 -0.73 -10.68 -0.51
C LEU A 38 0.18 -11.73 -1.19
N VAL A 39 -0.40 -12.78 -1.78
CA VAL A 39 0.36 -13.77 -2.58
C VAL A 39 1.02 -13.12 -3.79
N PHE A 40 0.33 -12.20 -4.47
CA PHE A 40 0.88 -11.47 -5.60
C PHE A 40 2.14 -10.70 -5.22
N TYR A 41 2.13 -10.00 -4.09
CA TYR A 41 3.30 -9.26 -3.59
C TYR A 41 4.41 -10.17 -3.07
N SER A 42 4.07 -11.29 -2.41
CA SER A 42 5.08 -12.20 -1.86
C SER A 42 5.79 -13.04 -2.92
N TRP A 43 5.22 -13.20 -4.13
CA TRP A 43 5.78 -14.08 -5.16
C TRP A 43 7.21 -13.74 -5.61
N GLY A 44 7.59 -12.46 -5.64
CA GLY A 44 8.94 -12.05 -6.03
C GLY A 44 9.88 -12.12 -4.84
N GLU A 45 9.62 -11.26 -3.87
CA GLU A 45 10.42 -11.13 -2.65
C GLU A 45 9.47 -11.08 -1.44
N PRO A 46 9.22 -12.21 -0.75
CA PRO A 46 8.34 -12.26 0.40
C PRO A 46 8.72 -11.28 1.51
N LYS A 47 10.01 -10.99 1.65
CA LYS A 47 10.53 -10.04 2.63
C LYS A 47 9.98 -8.63 2.42
N LEU A 48 9.77 -8.20 1.16
CA LEU A 48 9.29 -6.86 0.85
C LEU A 48 7.80 -6.66 1.16
N LEU A 49 7.03 -7.75 1.34
CA LEU A 49 5.66 -7.69 1.83
C LEU A 49 5.56 -6.99 3.19
N ILE A 50 6.60 -7.12 4.03
CA ILE A 50 6.65 -6.47 5.34
C ILE A 50 6.55 -4.94 5.21
N LEU A 51 7.05 -4.36 4.12
CA LEU A 51 7.00 -2.91 3.90
C LEU A 51 5.57 -2.44 3.66
N ILE A 52 4.78 -3.20 2.90
CA ILE A 52 3.36 -2.91 2.68
C ILE A 52 2.60 -3.03 3.99
N LEU A 53 2.89 -4.06 4.79
CA LEU A 53 2.25 -4.24 6.10
C LEU A 53 2.59 -3.11 7.06
N ILE A 54 3.86 -2.71 7.16
CA ILE A 54 4.30 -1.60 8.03
C ILE A 54 3.69 -0.28 7.55
N CYS A 55 3.79 0.03 6.26
CA CYS A 55 3.19 1.23 5.68
C CYS A 55 1.68 1.29 5.96
N SER A 56 0.98 0.18 5.74
CA SER A 56 -0.45 0.08 6.00
C SER A 56 -0.76 0.23 7.49
N PHE A 57 0.02 -0.40 8.36
CA PHE A 57 -0.19 -0.37 9.80
C PHE A 57 0.03 1.02 10.39
N VAL A 58 1.10 1.71 9.98
CA VAL A 58 1.40 3.07 10.41
C VAL A 58 0.29 4.04 10.01
N CYS A 59 -0.15 4.00 8.75
CA CYS A 59 -1.22 4.87 8.26
C CYS A 59 -2.58 4.54 8.90
N TYR A 60 -2.87 3.26 9.13
CA TYR A 60 -4.07 2.82 9.83
C TYR A 60 -4.12 3.36 11.27
N LEU A 61 -3.05 3.17 12.04
CA LEU A 61 -2.95 3.68 13.40
C LEU A 61 -3.02 5.20 13.46
N ALA A 62 -2.33 5.90 12.55
CA ALA A 62 -2.42 7.35 12.47
C ALA A 62 -3.85 7.82 12.22
N GLY A 63 -4.59 7.15 11.32
CA GLY A 63 -6.02 7.41 11.11
C GLY A 63 -6.85 7.23 12.38
N LEU A 64 -6.65 6.11 13.10
CA LEU A 64 -7.37 5.84 14.36
C LEU A 64 -7.06 6.87 15.44
N PHE A 65 -5.78 7.21 15.65
CA PHE A 65 -5.39 8.19 16.65
C PHE A 65 -5.86 9.61 16.30
N MET A 66 -5.88 9.96 15.01
CA MET A 66 -6.47 11.21 14.55
C MET A 66 -7.98 11.28 14.78
N HIS A 67 -8.69 10.17 14.65
CA HIS A 67 -10.12 10.11 14.98
C HIS A 67 -10.36 10.14 16.49
N ALA A 68 -9.48 9.55 17.30
CA ALA A 68 -9.66 9.45 18.75
C ALA A 68 -9.43 10.77 19.50
N THR A 69 -8.86 11.80 18.85
CA THR A 69 -8.55 13.08 19.49
C THR A 69 -9.22 14.24 18.77
N GLN A 70 -9.77 15.18 19.56
CA GLN A 70 -10.30 16.44 19.05
C GLN A 70 -9.23 17.54 18.95
N ASN A 71 -8.03 17.29 19.50
CA ASN A 71 -6.95 18.27 19.54
C ASN A 71 -6.22 18.36 18.19
N THR A 72 -6.37 19.50 17.50
CA THR A 72 -5.76 19.77 16.19
C THR A 72 -4.24 19.61 16.17
N ARG A 73 -3.54 19.95 17.27
CA ARG A 73 -2.08 19.80 17.38
C ARG A 73 -1.66 18.33 17.39
N LYS A 74 -2.36 17.49 18.17
CA LYS A 74 -2.10 16.04 18.20
C LYS A 74 -2.37 15.41 16.83
N ARG A 75 -3.45 15.79 16.16
CA ARG A 75 -3.78 15.31 14.81
C ARG A 75 -2.69 15.66 13.80
N ARG A 76 -2.18 16.90 13.85
CA ARG A 76 -1.07 17.33 12.99
C ARG A 76 0.19 16.51 13.24
N ILE A 77 0.51 16.18 14.50
CA ILE A 77 1.64 15.31 14.83
C ILE A 77 1.46 13.92 14.22
N TYR A 78 0.29 13.29 14.36
CA TYR A 78 0.03 11.97 13.77
C TYR A 78 0.13 11.98 12.24
N LEU A 79 -0.41 13.01 11.58
CA LEU A 79 -0.26 13.22 10.13
C LEU A 79 1.21 13.33 9.75
N THR A 80 1.97 14.21 10.43
CA THR A 80 3.39 14.44 10.11
C THR A 80 4.21 13.17 10.30
N ILE A 81 4.05 12.46 11.42
CA ILE A 81 4.81 11.22 11.69
C ILE A 81 4.51 10.16 10.63
N SER A 82 3.23 9.87 10.36
CA SER A 82 2.86 8.84 9.39
C SER A 82 3.32 9.19 7.96
N THR A 83 3.14 10.45 7.55
CA THR A 83 3.61 10.94 6.26
C THR A 83 5.13 10.83 6.12
N SER A 84 5.88 11.25 7.15
CA SER A 84 7.34 11.16 7.15
C SER A 84 7.84 9.72 7.08
N VAL A 85 7.20 8.78 7.78
CA VAL A 85 7.57 7.36 7.73
C VAL A 85 7.35 6.80 6.33
N VAL A 86 6.17 7.02 5.74
CA VAL A 86 5.82 6.45 4.44
C VAL A 86 6.63 7.09 3.29
N LEU A 87 6.81 8.41 3.30
CA LEU A 87 7.67 9.09 2.33
C LEU A 87 9.14 8.74 2.53
N GLY A 88 9.59 8.57 3.78
CA GLY A 88 10.95 8.12 4.10
C GLY A 88 11.24 6.73 3.54
N MET A 89 10.29 5.79 3.68
CA MET A 89 10.40 4.47 3.06
C MET A 89 10.46 4.56 1.53
N LEU A 90 9.56 5.32 0.90
CA LEU A 90 9.60 5.52 -0.55
C LEU A 90 10.93 6.14 -0.99
N ALA A 91 11.41 7.16 -0.28
CA ALA A 91 12.64 7.87 -0.62
C ALA A 91 13.87 6.95 -0.49
N PHE A 92 13.94 6.17 0.59
CA PHE A 92 15.01 5.21 0.81
C PHE A 92 15.06 4.18 -0.33
N PHE A 93 13.99 3.42 -0.56
CA PHE A 93 14.01 2.34 -1.56
C PHE A 93 14.16 2.86 -3.00
N LYS A 94 13.66 4.06 -3.31
CA LYS A 94 13.69 4.60 -4.68
C LYS A 94 14.97 5.36 -5.02
N TYR A 95 15.56 6.06 -4.05
CA TYR A 95 16.67 6.98 -4.30
C TYR A 95 17.96 6.61 -3.57
N TRP A 96 18.03 5.51 -2.82
CA TRP A 96 19.25 5.09 -2.12
C TRP A 96 20.48 5.01 -3.03
N ALA A 97 20.39 4.25 -4.11
CA ALA A 97 21.50 4.07 -5.04
C ALA A 97 21.92 5.39 -5.69
N PHE A 98 20.95 6.24 -6.05
CA PHE A 98 21.21 7.58 -6.57
C PHE A 98 21.93 8.46 -5.54
N LEU A 99 21.47 8.47 -4.29
CA LEU A 99 22.00 9.30 -3.23
C LEU A 99 23.44 8.91 -2.88
N VAL A 100 23.70 7.61 -2.66
CA VAL A 100 25.05 7.10 -2.38
C VAL A 100 25.99 7.32 -3.57
N GLY A 101 25.50 7.11 -4.80
CA GLY A 101 26.28 7.36 -6.02
C GLY A 101 26.73 8.81 -6.15
N ASN A 102 25.85 9.78 -5.89
CA ASN A 102 26.19 11.20 -5.92
C ASN A 102 27.16 11.59 -4.79
N ILE A 103 26.98 11.06 -3.59
CA ILE A 103 27.89 11.31 -2.46
C ILE A 103 29.30 10.81 -2.81
N ASN A 104 29.41 9.58 -3.30
CA ASN A 104 30.70 9.02 -3.73
C ASN A 104 31.35 9.83 -4.83
N TYR A 105 30.56 10.33 -5.79
CA TYR A 105 31.06 11.17 -6.88
C TYR A 105 31.59 12.53 -6.38
N VAL A 106 30.83 13.22 -5.53
CA VAL A 106 31.17 14.58 -5.06
C VAL A 106 32.29 14.56 -4.01
N LEU A 107 32.19 13.67 -3.02
CA LEU A 107 33.15 13.60 -1.91
C LEU A 107 34.37 12.72 -2.24
N LYS A 108 34.41 12.11 -3.43
CA LYS A 108 35.43 11.12 -3.83
C LYS A 108 35.60 9.99 -2.80
N THR A 109 34.51 9.61 -2.14
CA THR A 109 34.46 8.48 -1.20
C THR A 109 34.06 7.20 -1.92
N GLN A 110 34.28 6.05 -1.27
CA GLN A 110 33.90 4.74 -1.78
C GLN A 110 32.95 4.03 -0.80
N PHE A 111 31.82 4.68 -0.48
CA PHE A 111 30.78 3.99 0.29
C PHE A 111 30.25 2.81 -0.52
N PRO A 112 30.06 1.63 0.10
CA PRO A 112 29.52 0.47 -0.59
C PRO A 112 28.09 0.75 -1.06
N LEU A 113 27.84 0.52 -2.34
CA LEU A 113 26.50 0.57 -2.94
C LEU A 113 25.84 -0.79 -2.74
N TRP A 114 24.93 -0.88 -1.78
CA TRP A 114 24.09 -2.07 -1.63
C TRP A 114 22.97 -2.04 -2.67
N GLU A 115 22.87 -3.10 -3.46
CA GLU A 115 21.73 -3.32 -4.35
C GLU A 115 20.51 -3.71 -3.51
N ILE A 116 19.58 -2.77 -3.36
CA ILE A 116 18.34 -2.97 -2.62
C ILE A 116 17.25 -3.27 -3.65
N ALA A 117 16.61 -4.43 -3.53
CA ALA A 117 15.48 -4.79 -4.37
C ALA A 117 14.33 -3.78 -4.21
N LEU A 118 13.82 -3.25 -5.33
CA LEU A 118 12.73 -2.29 -5.30
C LEU A 118 11.40 -3.01 -5.04
N PRO A 119 10.63 -2.61 -4.00
CA PRO A 119 9.35 -3.24 -3.75
C PRO A 119 8.36 -2.92 -4.87
N LEU A 120 7.70 -3.98 -5.37
CA LEU A 120 6.69 -3.86 -6.40
C LEU A 120 5.61 -2.88 -5.92
N GLY A 121 5.26 -1.90 -6.75
CA GLY A 121 4.17 -0.98 -6.44
C GLY A 121 4.44 0.03 -5.32
N ILE A 122 5.68 0.21 -4.85
CA ILE A 122 5.99 1.12 -3.72
C ILE A 122 5.42 2.50 -3.86
N SER A 123 5.51 3.11 -5.05
CA SER A 123 4.93 4.43 -5.26
C SER A 123 3.40 4.41 -5.12
N PHE A 124 2.72 3.40 -5.66
CA PHE A 124 1.26 3.32 -5.64
C PHE A 124 0.71 3.17 -4.22
N TYR A 125 1.17 2.15 -3.48
CA TYR A 125 0.66 1.91 -2.13
C TYR A 125 1.06 3.04 -1.16
N THR A 126 2.22 3.67 -1.36
CA THR A 126 2.63 4.87 -0.60
C THR A 126 1.66 6.02 -0.85
N PHE A 127 1.37 6.35 -2.10
CA PHE A 127 0.47 7.47 -2.40
C PHE A 127 -0.98 7.18 -1.97
N GLN A 128 -1.47 5.94 -2.12
CA GLN A 128 -2.77 5.54 -1.60
C GLN A 128 -2.88 5.68 -0.08
N ALA A 129 -1.83 5.27 0.64
CA ALA A 129 -1.76 5.40 2.08
C ALA A 129 -1.69 6.87 2.51
N LEU A 130 -0.93 7.69 1.78
CA LEU A 130 -0.81 9.13 2.00
C LEU A 130 -2.15 9.84 1.81
N THR A 131 -2.83 9.59 0.69
CA THR A 131 -4.18 10.12 0.40
C THR A 131 -5.13 9.80 1.55
N TYR A 132 -5.18 8.55 2.02
CA TYR A 132 -6.05 8.19 3.15
C TYR A 132 -5.76 9.01 4.42
N VAL A 133 -4.49 9.11 4.83
CA VAL A 133 -4.13 9.83 6.07
C VAL A 133 -4.42 11.33 5.95
N ILE A 134 -4.16 11.92 4.79
CA ILE A 134 -4.48 13.32 4.51
C ILE A 134 -5.98 13.56 4.53
N ASP A 135 -6.76 12.71 3.86
CA ASP A 135 -8.22 12.85 3.78
C ASP A 135 -8.86 12.68 5.17
N VAL A 136 -8.35 11.76 6.00
CA VAL A 136 -8.79 11.61 7.42
C VAL A 136 -8.43 12.86 8.23
N TYR A 137 -7.26 13.45 8.01
CA TYR A 137 -6.88 14.70 8.67
C TYR A 137 -7.80 15.87 8.25
N ARG A 138 -8.20 15.93 6.98
CA ARG A 138 -9.09 16.95 6.43
C ARG A 138 -10.57 16.72 6.70
N HIS A 139 -10.93 15.60 7.32
CA HIS A 139 -12.31 15.16 7.52
C HIS A 139 -13.09 14.87 6.22
N GLU A 140 -12.39 14.62 5.11
CA GLU A 140 -13.01 14.29 3.83
C GLU A 140 -13.50 12.83 3.81
N VAL A 141 -12.85 11.95 4.58
CA VAL A 141 -13.25 10.54 4.72
C VAL A 141 -13.37 10.11 6.18
N ARG A 142 -14.25 9.14 6.43
CA ARG A 142 -14.34 8.47 7.74
C ARG A 142 -13.17 7.51 7.93
N VAL A 143 -12.65 7.44 9.15
CA VAL A 143 -11.58 6.49 9.50
C VAL A 143 -12.02 5.05 9.24
N GLN A 144 -11.14 4.24 8.65
CA GLN A 144 -11.31 2.80 8.58
C GLN A 144 -11.04 2.17 9.94
N LYS A 145 -12.00 1.40 10.47
CA LYS A 145 -11.91 0.73 11.78
C LYS A 145 -11.44 -0.72 11.71
N SER A 146 -11.32 -1.27 10.50
CA SER A 146 -10.89 -2.64 10.26
C SER A 146 -9.57 -2.64 9.49
N PHE A 147 -8.51 -3.13 10.14
CA PHE A 147 -7.19 -3.20 9.51
C PHE A 147 -7.20 -4.07 8.24
N SER A 148 -7.95 -5.17 8.21
CA SER A 148 -8.03 -6.04 7.02
C SER A 148 -8.66 -5.33 5.82
N LYS A 149 -9.68 -4.50 6.04
CA LYS A 149 -10.27 -3.66 4.97
C LYS A 149 -9.31 -2.57 4.51
N PHE A 150 -8.57 -1.97 5.43
CA PHE A 150 -7.55 -0.98 5.10
C PHE A 150 -6.41 -1.61 4.28
N LEU A 151 -5.91 -2.76 4.73
CA LEU A 151 -4.88 -3.51 4.05
C LEU A 151 -5.35 -3.99 2.67
N LEU A 152 -6.62 -4.40 2.54
CA LEU A 152 -7.21 -4.73 1.23
C LEU A 152 -7.16 -3.53 0.29
N TYR A 153 -7.55 -2.34 0.73
CA TYR A 153 -7.46 -1.12 -0.07
C TYR A 153 -6.02 -0.84 -0.55
N ILE A 154 -5.03 -0.94 0.34
CA ILE A 154 -3.63 -0.65 0.02
C ILE A 154 -2.99 -1.74 -0.86
N SER A 155 -3.37 -3.00 -0.67
CA SER A 155 -2.72 -4.14 -1.32
C SER A 155 -3.46 -4.65 -2.56
N MET A 156 -4.60 -4.10 -2.94
CA MET A 156 -5.42 -4.64 -4.04
C MET A 156 -4.62 -4.75 -5.36
N PHE A 157 -4.19 -5.97 -5.71
CA PHE A 157 -3.27 -6.18 -6.84
C PHE A 157 -3.81 -5.69 -8.19
N PRO A 158 -5.13 -5.75 -8.52
CA PRO A 158 -5.63 -5.21 -9.78
C PRO A 158 -5.38 -3.71 -9.94
N GLN A 159 -5.28 -2.96 -8.84
CA GLN A 159 -5.04 -1.50 -8.88
C GLN A 159 -3.58 -1.16 -9.24
N LEU A 160 -2.66 -2.13 -9.23
CA LEU A 160 -1.25 -1.92 -9.58
C LEU A 160 -1.02 -1.79 -11.10
N VAL A 161 -2.00 -2.12 -11.94
CA VAL A 161 -1.85 -2.26 -13.41
C VAL A 161 -1.96 -0.91 -14.14
N ALA A 162 -1.38 0.17 -13.60
CA ALA A 162 -1.37 1.48 -14.26
C ALA A 162 -2.73 2.21 -14.39
N GLY A 163 -3.55 2.17 -13.33
CA GLY A 163 -4.66 3.10 -13.15
C GLY A 163 -4.22 4.41 -12.47
N PRO A 164 -5.04 5.48 -12.50
CA PRO A 164 -4.84 6.64 -11.63
C PRO A 164 -4.85 6.19 -10.16
N ILE A 165 -4.16 6.93 -9.29
CA ILE A 165 -4.14 6.63 -7.85
C ILE A 165 -5.58 6.70 -7.32
N VAL A 166 -6.15 5.54 -7.02
CA VAL A 166 -7.53 5.45 -6.54
C VAL A 166 -7.57 5.92 -5.08
N THR A 167 -8.39 6.92 -4.80
CA THR A 167 -8.57 7.46 -3.46
C THR A 167 -9.40 6.53 -2.57
N TYR A 168 -9.23 6.65 -1.26
CA TYR A 168 -9.95 5.81 -0.32
C TYR A 168 -11.47 6.03 -0.38
N SER A 169 -11.93 7.26 -0.63
CA SER A 169 -13.36 7.58 -0.74
C SER A 169 -14.09 6.77 -1.80
N HIS A 170 -13.45 6.52 -2.96
CA HIS A 170 -14.02 5.71 -4.03
C HIS A 170 -14.10 4.21 -3.71
N VAL A 171 -13.13 3.71 -2.94
CA VAL A 171 -13.02 2.26 -2.65
C VAL A 171 -13.78 1.88 -1.37
N ALA A 172 -13.90 2.79 -0.40
CA ALA A 172 -14.49 2.50 0.90
C ALA A 172 -15.91 1.92 0.79
N GLU A 173 -16.76 2.51 -0.06
CA GLU A 173 -18.11 2.00 -0.27
C GLU A 173 -18.10 0.65 -1.00
N GLN A 174 -17.21 0.45 -1.98
CA GLN A 174 -17.09 -0.82 -2.71
C GLN A 174 -16.53 -1.99 -1.88
N ILE A 175 -15.84 -1.71 -0.77
CA ILE A 175 -15.41 -2.73 0.19
C ILE A 175 -16.62 -3.25 0.98
N ASP A 176 -17.54 -2.36 1.35
CA ASP A 176 -18.67 -2.71 2.21
C ASP A 176 -19.93 -3.12 1.44
N ARG A 177 -20.15 -2.50 0.28
CA ARG A 177 -21.36 -2.63 -0.55
C ARG A 177 -20.97 -2.58 -2.03
N ARG A 178 -20.40 -3.66 -2.53
CA ARG A 178 -20.13 -3.81 -3.97
C ARG A 178 -21.43 -4.17 -4.67
N LYS A 179 -21.92 -3.29 -5.56
CA LYS A 179 -22.98 -3.63 -6.52
C LYS A 179 -22.31 -4.23 -7.76
N GLU A 180 -22.86 -5.35 -8.23
CA GLU A 180 -22.46 -5.99 -9.50
C GLU A 180 -23.12 -5.28 -10.68
#